data_AF-A0A914UUF2-F1
#
_entry.id   AF-A0A914UUF2-F1
#
_cell.length_a   1.000
_cell.length_b   1.000
_cell.length_c   1.000
_cell.angle_alpha   90.00
_cell.angle_beta   90.00
_cell.angle_gamma   90.00
#
_symmetry.space_group_name_H-M   'P 1'
#
loop_
_entity.id
_entity.type
_entity.pdbx_description
1 polymer ?
#
loop_
_entity_poly.entity_id
_entity_poly.type
_entity_poly.pdbx_seq_one_letter_code
_entity_poly.pdbx_strand_id
1 'polypeptide(L)'
;MDSSRTLVYWCFLILGISSLLPWNLYMTAHQYFSYKLRNTTTWPSNSSSAPIGNYSLTPLQRTFETYLTASGSAISIVGAVGNTLLTSKLTNGVRVSVGHLFVFLPLLPTIALAWINTDEEQVGFFVATLLLGNIANLAANGFIGGGAMGLAARF
;
A
#
# COMPACT_ATOMS: atom_id res chain seq x y z
N MET A 1 -15.86 33.03 -0.87
CA MET A 1 -15.38 32.02 0.10
C MET A 1 -14.33 32.70 0.95
N ASP A 2 -14.44 32.61 2.27
CA ASP A 2 -13.46 33.17 3.19
C ASP A 2 -12.10 32.44 3.01
N SER A 3 -10.98 33.17 3.03
CA SER A 3 -9.64 32.64 2.70
C SER A 3 -9.27 31.44 3.59
N SER A 4 -9.70 31.50 4.86
CA SER A 4 -9.55 30.46 5.88
C SER A 4 -10.24 29.13 5.50
N ARG A 5 -11.46 29.17 4.96
CA ARG A 5 -12.22 27.98 4.58
C ARG A 5 -11.61 27.28 3.37
N THR A 6 -11.07 28.07 2.43
CA THR A 6 -10.34 27.54 1.26
C THR A 6 -9.09 26.79 1.68
N LEU A 7 -8.35 27.28 2.69
CA LEU A 7 -7.17 26.58 3.21
C LEU A 7 -7.52 25.23 3.85
N VAL A 8 -8.56 25.19 4.68
CA VAL A 8 -9.03 23.95 5.32
C VAL A 8 -9.44 22.91 4.27
N TYR A 9 -10.14 23.32 3.22
CA TYR A 9 -10.51 22.45 2.10
C TYR A 9 -9.27 21.80 1.45
N TRP A 10 -8.25 22.60 1.11
CA TRP A 10 -7.02 22.07 0.51
C TRP A 10 -6.25 21.14 1.45
N CYS A 11 -6.23 21.43 2.76
CA CYS A 11 -5.61 20.53 3.75
C CYS A 11 -6.30 19.16 3.77
N PHE A 12 -7.64 19.11 3.83
CA PHE A 12 -8.38 17.85 3.80
C PHE A 12 -8.20 17.11 2.47
N LEU A 13 -8.13 17.83 1.35
CA LEU A 13 -7.88 17.25 0.04
C LEU A 13 -6.49 16.58 -0.02
N ILE A 14 -5.44 17.25 0.45
CA ILE A 14 -4.09 16.69 0.50
C ILE A 14 -4.02 15.49 1.45
N LEU A 15 -4.69 15.56 2.61
CA LEU A 15 -4.78 14.43 3.56
C LEU A 15 -5.49 13.21 2.94
N GLY A 16 -6.55 13.43 2.16
CA GLY A 16 -7.22 12.36 1.43
C GLY A 16 -6.29 11.71 0.42
N ILE A 17 -5.58 12.50 -0.38
CA ILE A 17 -4.60 12.01 -1.36
C ILE A 17 -3.49 11.21 -0.65
N SER A 18 -2.92 11.72 0.44
CA SER A 18 -1.83 11.05 1.16
C SER A 18 -2.26 9.73 1.80
N SER A 19 -3.53 9.59 2.19
CA SER A 19 -4.08 8.32 2.71
C SER A 19 -4.24 7.23 1.65
N LEU A 20 -4.55 7.61 0.40
CA LEU A 20 -4.82 6.67 -0.69
C LEU A 20 -3.55 6.31 -1.48
N LEU A 21 -2.60 7.23 -1.57
CA LEU A 21 -1.39 7.10 -2.38
C LEU A 21 -0.62 5.79 -2.09
N PRO A 22 -0.33 5.40 -0.84
CA PRO A 22 0.52 4.24 -0.58
C PRO A 22 -0.09 2.96 -1.12
N TRP A 23 -1.37 2.72 -0.82
CA TRP A 23 -2.09 1.54 -1.30
C TRP A 23 -2.20 1.50 -2.82
N ASN A 24 -2.50 2.65 -3.44
CA ASN A 24 -2.63 2.74 -4.90
C ASN A 24 -1.31 2.46 -5.62
N LEU A 25 -0.16 2.80 -5.03
CA LEU A 25 1.15 2.45 -5.59
C LEU A 25 1.35 0.93 -5.67
N TYR A 26 0.98 0.19 -4.61
CA TYR A 26 1.03 -1.29 -4.65
C TYR A 26 0.07 -1.86 -5.68
N MET A 27 -1.18 -1.40 -5.71
CA MET A 27 -2.18 -1.91 -6.65
C MET A 27 -1.82 -1.64 -8.12
N THR A 28 -1.18 -0.50 -8.42
CA THR A 28 -0.83 -0.13 -9.79
C THR A 28 0.45 -0.83 -10.27
N ALA A 29 1.32 -1.27 -9.37
CA ALA A 29 2.57 -1.96 -9.69
C ALA A 29 2.40 -3.42 -10.13
N HIS A 30 1.25 -3.80 -10.70
CA HIS A 30 0.93 -5.15 -11.19
C HIS A 30 2.03 -5.74 -12.08
N GLN A 31 2.47 -4.99 -13.09
CA GLN A 31 3.47 -5.46 -14.05
C GLN A 31 4.82 -5.75 -13.37
N TYR A 32 5.18 -4.93 -12.38
CA TYR A 32 6.41 -5.10 -11.61
C TYR A 32 6.37 -6.39 -10.78
N PHE A 33 5.29 -6.62 -10.02
CA PHE A 33 5.17 -7.85 -9.22
C PHE A 33 5.05 -9.09 -10.09
N SER A 34 4.33 -8.99 -11.20
CA SER A 34 4.24 -10.06 -12.19
C SER A 34 5.61 -10.40 -12.77
N TYR A 35 6.44 -9.42 -13.09
CA TYR A 35 7.81 -9.66 -13.56
C TYR A 35 8.69 -10.31 -12.48
N LYS A 36 8.64 -9.81 -11.23
CA LYS A 36 9.47 -10.34 -10.13
C LYS A 36 9.12 -11.78 -9.76
N LEU A 37 7.86 -12.19 -9.94
CA LEU A 37 7.34 -13.54 -9.64
C LEU A 37 7.29 -14.46 -10.88
N ARG A 38 7.90 -14.05 -12.00
CA ARG A 38 7.90 -14.80 -13.26
C ARG A 38 8.62 -16.14 -13.14
N ASN A 39 8.31 -17.06 -14.05
CA ASN A 39 9.08 -18.29 -14.16
C ASN A 39 10.51 -17.99 -14.65
N THR A 40 11.52 -18.26 -13.81
CA THR A 40 12.94 -17.98 -14.11
C THR A 40 13.55 -18.97 -15.09
N THR A 41 12.99 -20.17 -15.26
CA THR A 41 13.55 -21.20 -16.15
C THR A 41 13.06 -21.11 -17.60
N THR A 42 11.90 -20.50 -17.83
CA THR A 42 11.28 -20.42 -19.18
C THR A 42 11.28 -19.03 -19.79
N TRP A 43 11.73 -18.00 -19.05
CA TRP A 43 11.79 -16.64 -19.56
C TRP A 43 13.03 -16.44 -20.45
N PRO A 44 12.89 -16.07 -21.74
CA PRO A 44 14.05 -15.82 -22.59
C PRO A 44 14.78 -14.59 -22.06
N SER A 45 16.09 -14.70 -21.91
CA SER A 45 17.00 -13.65 -21.43
C SER A 45 17.07 -12.40 -22.33
N ASN A 46 16.31 -12.33 -23.41
CA ASN A 46 16.46 -11.31 -24.46
C ASN A 46 15.14 -10.72 -25.01
N SER A 47 14.02 -10.84 -24.29
CA SER A 47 12.72 -10.34 -24.75
C SER A 47 12.24 -9.18 -23.88
N SER A 48 12.46 -7.95 -24.37
CA SER A 48 11.97 -6.67 -23.81
C SER A 48 10.47 -6.43 -24.02
N SER A 49 9.73 -7.44 -24.50
CA SER A 49 8.28 -7.45 -24.58
C SER A 49 7.79 -8.85 -24.22
N ALA A 50 6.99 -8.96 -23.17
CA ALA A 50 6.32 -10.20 -22.81
C ALA A 50 5.41 -10.62 -23.99
N PRO A 51 5.59 -11.80 -24.60
CA PRO A 51 4.66 -12.27 -25.61
C PRO A 51 3.31 -12.54 -24.95
N ILE A 52 2.25 -11.89 -25.44
CA ILE A 52 0.87 -12.19 -25.08
C ILE A 52 0.55 -13.56 -25.72
N GLY A 53 0.83 -14.65 -25.00
CA GLY A 53 0.54 -16.00 -25.49
C GLY A 53 1.09 -17.12 -24.61
N ASN A 54 0.18 -17.84 -23.96
CA ASN A 54 0.31 -19.22 -23.46
C ASN A 54 1.54 -19.61 -22.61
N TYR A 55 2.11 -18.69 -21.82
CA TYR A 55 2.85 -19.09 -20.63
C TYR A 55 1.88 -19.17 -19.46
N SER A 56 1.75 -20.34 -18.84
CA SER A 56 0.98 -20.48 -17.60
C SER A 56 1.65 -19.63 -16.52
N LEU A 57 0.96 -18.58 -16.05
CA LEU A 57 1.37 -17.80 -14.89
C LEU A 57 1.78 -18.72 -13.74
N THR A 58 2.87 -18.37 -13.05
CA THR A 58 3.26 -19.10 -11.84
C THR A 58 2.13 -18.99 -10.81
N PRO A 59 1.99 -19.97 -9.89
CA PRO A 59 1.01 -19.89 -8.82
C PRO A 59 1.12 -18.58 -8.03
N LEU A 60 2.35 -18.13 -7.74
CA LEU A 60 2.60 -16.87 -7.03
C LEU A 60 2.08 -15.65 -7.81
N GLN A 61 2.34 -15.55 -9.11
CA GLN A 61 1.83 -14.46 -9.95
C GLN A 61 0.30 -14.39 -9.92
N ARG A 62 -0.38 -15.54 -10.06
CA ARG A 62 -1.84 -15.60 -10.10
C ARG A 62 -2.47 -15.19 -8.78
N THR A 63 -1.88 -15.59 -7.67
CA THR A 63 -2.48 -15.37 -6.35
C THR A 63 -2.07 -14.07 -5.68
N PHE A 64 -1.01 -13.40 -6.14
CA PHE A 64 -0.44 -12.23 -5.48
C PHE A 64 -1.47 -11.13 -5.22
N GLU A 65 -2.19 -10.70 -6.26
CA GLU A 65 -3.16 -9.62 -6.13
C GLU A 65 -4.35 -10.00 -5.24
N THR A 66 -4.79 -11.25 -5.34
CA THR A 66 -5.86 -11.78 -4.49
C THR A 66 -5.44 -11.74 -3.03
N TYR A 67 -4.23 -12.21 -2.71
CA TYR A 67 -3.72 -12.14 -1.34
C TYR A 67 -3.54 -10.70 -0.89
N LEU A 68 -2.90 -9.85 -1.70
CA LEU A 68 -2.67 -8.45 -1.39
C LEU A 68 -3.98 -7.73 -1.06
N THR A 69 -4.98 -7.82 -1.93
CA THR A 69 -6.28 -7.15 -1.75
C THR A 69 -7.09 -7.73 -0.59
N ALA A 70 -7.10 -9.05 -0.42
CA ALA A 70 -7.82 -9.69 0.68
C ALA A 70 -7.20 -9.35 2.03
N SER A 71 -5.88 -9.51 2.18
CA SER A 71 -5.19 -9.14 3.42
C SER A 71 -5.23 -7.63 3.66
N GLY A 72 -5.14 -6.84 2.59
CA GLY A 72 -5.24 -5.39 2.63
C GLY A 72 -6.59 -4.94 3.20
N SER A 73 -7.69 -5.51 2.71
CA SER A 73 -9.02 -5.21 3.23
C SER A 73 -9.17 -5.59 4.70
N ALA A 74 -8.68 -6.77 5.09
CA ALA A 74 -8.71 -7.22 6.48
C ALA A 74 -7.90 -6.30 7.40
N ILE A 75 -6.68 -5.91 7.00
CA ILE A 75 -5.82 -5.08 7.82
C ILE A 75 -6.32 -3.63 7.90
N SER A 76 -6.99 -3.11 6.87
CA SER A 76 -7.64 -1.80 6.91
C SER A 76 -8.77 -1.76 7.94
N ILE A 77 -9.56 -2.84 8.07
CA ILE A 77 -10.59 -2.95 9.11
C ILE A 77 -9.96 -2.92 10.50
N VAL A 78 -8.88 -3.71 10.70
CA VAL A 78 -8.11 -3.70 11.96
C VAL A 78 -7.59 -2.29 12.26
N GLY A 79 -7.03 -1.62 11.26
CA GLY A 79 -6.55 -0.24 11.38
C GLY A 79 -7.67 0.74 11.77
N ALA A 80 -8.84 0.64 11.14
CA ALA A 80 -9.99 1.50 11.44
C ALA A 80 -10.54 1.28 12.86
N VAL A 81 -10.63 0.01 13.31
CA VAL A 81 -11.02 -0.34 14.67
C VAL A 81 -10.00 0.21 15.67
N GLY A 82 -8.71 -0.06 15.45
CA GLY A 82 -7.64 0.44 16.32
C GLY A 82 -7.63 1.97 16.40
N ASN A 83 -7.79 2.64 15.26
CA ASN A 83 -7.91 4.09 15.17
C ASN A 83 -9.11 4.62 15.98
N THR A 84 -10.25 3.93 15.94
CA THR A 84 -11.46 4.28 16.70
C THR A 84 -11.24 4.17 18.20
N LEU A 85 -10.63 3.06 18.67
CA LEU A 85 -10.30 2.87 20.08
C LEU A 85 -9.34 3.94 20.61
N LEU A 86 -8.36 4.32 19.78
CA LEU A 86 -7.38 5.36 20.10
C LEU A 86 -7.94 6.78 20.08
N THR A 87 -9.12 7.03 19.50
CA THR A 87 -9.75 8.37 19.46
C THR A 87 -9.98 8.93 20.86
N SER A 88 -10.25 8.07 21.85
CA SER A 88 -10.45 8.49 23.25
C SER A 88 -9.13 8.75 24.01
N LYS A 89 -7.99 8.29 23.46
CA LYS A 89 -6.69 8.30 24.14
C LYS A 89 -5.67 9.25 23.52
N LEU A 90 -5.74 9.46 22.21
CA LEU A 90 -4.78 10.26 21.44
C LEU A 90 -5.49 11.36 20.65
N THR A 91 -4.83 12.51 20.51
CA THR A 91 -5.35 13.60 19.68
C THR A 91 -5.32 13.21 18.20
N ASN A 92 -6.21 13.81 17.41
CA ASN A 92 -6.28 13.52 15.97
C ASN A 92 -4.95 13.85 15.25
N GLY A 93 -4.33 14.99 15.59
CA GLY A 93 -3.03 15.37 15.06
C GLY A 93 -1.96 14.32 15.29
N VAL A 94 -1.85 13.78 16.51
CA VAL A 94 -0.87 12.71 16.82
C VAL A 94 -1.14 11.46 15.99
N ARG A 95 -2.41 11.01 15.90
CA ARG A 95 -2.78 9.81 15.12
C ARG A 95 -2.43 9.96 13.64
N VAL A 96 -2.72 11.12 13.04
CA VAL A 96 -2.42 11.41 11.63
C VAL A 96 -0.92 11.54 11.38
N SER A 97 -0.17 12.21 12.26
CA SER A 97 1.28 12.34 12.14
C SER A 97 1.99 10.99 12.28
N VAL A 98 1.58 10.17 13.26
CA VAL A 98 2.08 8.79 13.41
C VAL A 98 1.76 7.97 12.17
N GLY A 99 0.53 8.07 11.64
CA GLY A 99 0.16 7.41 10.39
C GLY A 99 1.12 7.72 9.24
N HIS A 100 1.48 8.99 9.03
CA HIS A 100 2.45 9.38 8.00
C HIS A 100 3.83 8.77 8.22
N LEU A 101 4.36 8.80 9.45
CA LEU A 101 5.66 8.18 9.77
C LEU A 101 5.65 6.67 9.50
N PHE A 102 4.56 6.00 9.88
CA PHE A 102 4.42 4.55 9.71
C PHE A 102 4.17 4.11 8.26
N VAL A 103 3.77 5.02 7.36
CA VAL A 103 3.71 4.75 5.91
C VAL A 103 5.10 4.68 5.28
N PHE A 104 6.03 5.54 5.72
CA PHE A 104 7.39 5.55 5.15
C PHE A 104 8.20 4.31 5.51
N LEU A 105 8.02 3.77 6.73
CA LEU A 105 8.70 2.58 7.21
C LEU A 105 8.61 1.38 6.24
N PRO A 106 7.43 0.99 5.71
CA PRO A 106 7.31 -0.08 4.73
C PRO A 106 7.52 0.36 3.27
N LEU A 107 7.33 1.63 2.94
CA LEU A 107 7.44 2.09 1.55
C LEU A 107 8.89 2.13 1.06
N LEU A 108 9.82 2.62 1.88
CA LEU A 108 11.24 2.67 1.57
C LEU A 108 11.86 1.29 1.26
N PRO A 109 11.71 0.26 2.11
CA PRO A 109 12.23 -1.08 1.81
C PRO A 109 11.54 -1.71 0.59
N THR A 110 10.26 -1.42 0.34
CA THR A 110 9.57 -1.89 -0.87
C THR A 110 10.22 -1.35 -2.14
N ILE A 111 10.58 -0.07 -2.14
CA ILE A 111 11.32 0.55 -3.25
C ILE A 111 12.72 -0.09 -3.37
N ALA A 112 13.41 -0.32 -2.26
CA ALA A 112 14.73 -0.97 -2.27
C ALA A 112 14.67 -2.40 -2.84
N LEU A 113 13.61 -3.16 -2.55
CA LEU A 113 13.39 -4.51 -3.10
C LEU A 113 13.28 -4.54 -4.63
N ALA A 114 12.95 -3.41 -5.26
CA ALA A 114 12.92 -3.31 -6.72
C ALA A 114 14.32 -3.38 -7.34
N TRP A 115 15.36 -3.09 -6.57
CA TRP A 115 16.75 -3.04 -7.05
C TRP A 115 17.52 -4.34 -6.73
N ILE A 116 16.99 -5.17 -5.84
CA ILE A 116 17.60 -6.44 -5.42
C ILE A 116 17.14 -7.56 -6.35
N ASN A 117 18.06 -8.41 -6.82
CA ASN A 117 17.67 -9.63 -7.54
C ASN A 117 17.09 -10.65 -6.56
N THR A 118 15.86 -11.11 -6.82
CA THR A 118 15.11 -12.04 -5.96
C THR A 118 14.68 -13.28 -6.74
N ASP A 119 15.33 -13.58 -7.86
CA ASP A 119 14.97 -14.70 -8.74
C ASP A 119 15.14 -16.07 -8.06
N GLU A 120 16.08 -16.19 -7.10
CA GLU A 120 16.28 -17.42 -6.32
C GLU A 120 15.28 -17.55 -5.16
N GLU A 121 14.76 -16.44 -4.62
CA GLU A 121 13.97 -16.36 -3.39
C GLU A 121 12.61 -15.67 -3.61
N GLN A 122 11.86 -16.12 -4.61
CA GLN A 122 10.60 -15.50 -5.01
C GLN A 122 9.50 -15.58 -3.93
N VAL A 123 9.47 -16.66 -3.15
CA VAL A 123 8.53 -16.82 -2.02
C VAL A 123 8.85 -15.80 -0.92
N GLY A 124 10.14 -15.59 -0.62
CA GLY A 124 10.59 -14.57 0.33
C GLY A 124 10.17 -13.17 -0.12
N PHE A 125 10.40 -12.83 -1.39
CA PHE A 125 9.96 -11.56 -1.97
C PHE A 125 8.43 -11.37 -1.88
N PHE A 126 7.67 -12.43 -2.19
CA PHE A 126 6.21 -12.44 -2.12
C PHE A 126 5.71 -12.10 -0.72
N VAL A 127 6.17 -12.84 0.30
CA VAL A 127 5.74 -12.65 1.69
C VAL A 127 6.18 -11.28 2.21
N ALA A 128 7.43 -10.88 1.97
CA ALA A 128 7.95 -9.59 2.40
C ALA A 128 7.12 -8.43 1.82
N THR A 129 6.84 -8.47 0.51
CA THR A 129 6.06 -7.45 -0.17
C THR A 129 4.63 -7.36 0.36
N LEU A 130 3.97 -8.51 0.59
CA LEU A 130 2.63 -8.53 1.19
C LEU A 130 2.63 -7.90 2.59
N LEU A 131 3.60 -8.24 3.43
CA LEU A 131 3.72 -7.66 4.78
C LEU A 131 3.93 -6.14 4.72
N LEU A 132 4.86 -5.67 3.89
CA LEU A 132 5.15 -4.25 3.72
C LEU A 132 3.92 -3.49 3.19
N GLY A 133 3.27 -4.03 2.15
CA GLY A 133 2.04 -3.47 1.59
C GLY A 133 0.90 -3.38 2.59
N ASN A 134 0.70 -4.42 3.39
CA ASN A 134 -0.33 -4.43 4.43
C ASN A 134 -0.04 -3.44 5.57
N ILE A 135 1.22 -3.31 6.01
CA ILE A 135 1.60 -2.32 7.02
C ILE A 135 1.38 -0.90 6.48
N ALA A 136 1.78 -0.65 5.22
CA ALA A 136 1.55 0.63 4.56
C ALA A 136 0.03 0.95 4.49
N ASN A 137 -0.78 -0.05 4.14
CA ASN A 137 -2.22 0.09 4.04
C ASN A 137 -2.90 0.34 5.41
N LEU A 138 -2.45 -0.35 6.46
CA LEU A 138 -2.92 -0.12 7.83
C LEU A 138 -2.63 1.31 8.29
N ALA A 139 -1.41 1.79 8.05
CA ALA A 139 -1.01 3.15 8.41
C ALA A 139 -1.80 4.21 7.60
N ALA A 140 -1.89 4.01 6.28
CA ALA A 140 -2.50 4.98 5.39
C ALA A 140 -4.04 5.03 5.50
N ASN A 141 -4.74 3.92 5.29
CA ASN A 141 -6.20 3.90 5.33
C ASN A 141 -6.74 3.85 6.76
N GLY A 142 -6.08 3.14 7.68
CA GLY A 142 -6.52 3.02 9.06
C GLY A 142 -6.32 4.30 9.87
N PHE A 143 -5.07 4.76 9.99
CA PHE A 143 -4.73 5.91 10.83
C PHE A 143 -4.96 7.25 10.12
N ILE A 144 -4.37 7.47 8.94
CA ILE A 144 -4.51 8.76 8.23
C ILE A 144 -5.96 8.92 7.74
N GLY A 145 -6.49 7.96 6.99
CA GLY A 145 -7.85 8.00 6.46
C GLY A 145 -8.91 8.09 7.54
N GLY A 146 -8.86 7.18 8.53
CA GLY A 146 -9.79 7.22 9.67
C GLY A 146 -9.66 8.48 10.53
N GLY A 147 -8.45 9.02 10.71
CA GLY A 147 -8.22 10.28 11.41
C GLY A 147 -8.80 11.48 10.66
N ALA A 148 -8.57 11.56 9.36
CA ALA A 148 -9.10 12.61 8.50
C ALA A 148 -10.64 12.61 8.48
N MET A 149 -11.29 11.45 8.32
CA MET A 149 -12.76 11.35 8.35
C MET A 149 -13.33 11.78 9.71
N GLY A 150 -12.71 11.36 10.81
CA GLY A 150 -13.15 11.76 12.15
C GLY A 150 -12.99 13.26 12.44
N LEU A 151 -11.99 13.91 11.82
CA LEU A 151 -11.83 15.36 11.90
C LEU A 151 -12.83 16.09 11.00
N ALA A 152 -13.01 15.60 9.78
CA ALA A 152 -13.91 16.16 8.78
C ALA A 152 -15.37 16.19 9.28
N ALA A 153 -15.80 15.17 10.04
CA ALA A 153 -17.14 15.09 10.61
C ALA A 153 -17.47 16.21 11.63
N ARG A 154 -16.49 17.04 12.03
CA ARG A 154 -16.69 18.19 12.92
C ARG A 154 -16.95 19.51 12.17
N PHE A 155 -16.82 19.52 10.84
CA PHE A 155 -17.00 20.68 9.97
C PHE A 155 -18.29 20.52 9.15
#